data_AF-M5J621-F1
#
_entry.id   AF-M5J621-F1
#
_cell.length_a   1.000
_cell.length_b   1.000
_cell.length_c   1.000
_cell.angle_alpha   90.00
_cell.angle_beta   90.00
_cell.angle_gamma   90.00
#
_symmetry.space_group_name_H-M   'P 1'
#
loop_
_entity.id
_entity.type
_entity.pdbx_description
1 polymer ?
#
loop_
_entity_poly.entity_id
_entity_poly.type
_entity_poly.pdbx_seq_one_letter_code
_entity_poly.pdbx_strand_id
1 'polypeptide(L)' 'MTTSVVALLGAAIIAAVAAIATAMGNSRVISKTMESMARQPEIQNSLRTTMFIGVGLIEAVPIIAIVIAFMLLNK' A
#
# COMPACT_ATOMS: atom_id res chain seq x y z
N MET A 1 -27.15 -11.63 12.44
CA MET A 1 -26.39 -11.14 11.28
C MET A 1 -26.07 -12.35 10.43
N THR A 2 -26.46 -12.36 9.15
CA THR A 2 -26.16 -13.50 8.26
C THR A 2 -24.66 -13.56 7.99
N THR A 3 -24.11 -14.75 7.76
CA THR A 3 -22.68 -14.96 7.50
C THR A 3 -22.15 -14.06 6.37
N SER A 4 -22.98 -13.80 5.35
CA SER A 4 -22.67 -12.90 4.22
C SER A 4 -22.47 -11.45 4.65
N VAL A 5 -23.25 -10.94 5.61
CA VAL A 5 -23.07 -9.56 6.12
C VAL A 5 -21.76 -9.44 6.89
N VAL A 6 -21.40 -10.46 7.67
CA VAL A 6 -20.10 -10.49 8.38
C VAL A 6 -18.93 -10.52 7.40
N ALA A 7 -19.03 -11.30 6.32
CA ALA A 7 -18.01 -11.37 5.28
C ALA A 7 -17.82 -10.03 4.56
N LEU A 8 -18.92 -9.35 4.19
CA LEU A 8 -18.88 -8.03 3.57
C LEU A 8 -18.22 -6.97 4.46
N LEU A 9 -18.59 -6.95 5.74
CA LEU A 9 -17.98 -6.03 6.71
C LEU A 9 -16.49 -6.34 6.94
N GLY A 10 -16.13 -7.61 7.04
CA GLY A 10 -14.74 -8.04 7.16
C GLY A 10 -13.89 -7.62 5.97
N ALA A 11 -14.37 -7.83 4.75
CA ALA A 11 -13.70 -7.42 3.53
C ALA A 11 -13.54 -5.88 3.45
N ALA A 12 -14.57 -5.12 3.80
CA ALA A 12 -14.52 -3.65 3.83
C ALA A 12 -13.49 -3.13 4.82
N ILE A 13 -13.43 -3.70 6.03
CA ILE A 13 -12.45 -3.31 7.06
C ILE A 13 -11.03 -3.62 6.60
N ILE A 14 -10.79 -4.82 6.07
CA ILE A 14 -9.47 -5.22 5.57
C ILE A 14 -9.01 -4.26 4.46
N ALA A 15 -9.89 -3.97 3.49
CA ALA A 15 -9.58 -3.06 2.40
C ALA A 15 -9.27 -1.63 2.89
N ALA A 16 -10.08 -1.10 3.81
CA ALA A 16 -9.87 0.24 4.37
C ALA A 16 -8.54 0.34 5.13
N VAL A 17 -8.23 -0.64 5.99
CA VAL A 17 -6.97 -0.66 6.75
C VAL A 17 -5.77 -0.80 5.83
N ALA A 18 -5.84 -1.71 4.85
CA ALA A 18 -4.80 -1.88 3.85
C ALA A 18 -4.53 -0.56 3.08
N ALA A 19 -5.59 0.08 2.57
CA ALA A 19 -5.47 1.34 1.83
C ALA A 19 -4.83 2.46 2.66
N ILE A 20 -5.24 2.62 3.92
CA ILE A 20 -4.68 3.65 4.82
C ILE A 20 -3.20 3.36 5.11
N ALA A 21 -2.86 2.10 5.45
CA ALA A 21 -1.49 1.71 5.74
C ALA A 21 -0.57 1.94 4.52
N THR A 22 -1.01 1.54 3.33
CA THR A 22 -0.30 1.78 2.06
C THR A 22 -0.09 3.27 1.81
N ALA A 23 -1.15 4.08 1.94
CA ALA A 23 -1.07 5.52 1.72
C ALA A 23 -0.06 6.20 2.66
N MET A 24 -0.04 5.79 3.93
CA MET A 24 0.92 6.29 4.91
C MET A 24 2.37 5.87 4.59
N GLY A 25 2.59 4.64 4.15
CA GLY A 25 3.91 4.16 3.74
C GLY A 25 4.43 4.88 2.49
N ASN A 26 3.62 4.87 1.43
CA ASN A 26 3.99 5.46 0.14
C ASN A 26 4.17 6.98 0.24
N SER A 27 3.30 7.70 0.96
CA SER A 27 3.45 9.15 1.13
C SER A 27 4.80 9.53 1.75
N ARG A 28 5.26 8.80 2.78
CA ARG A 28 6.57 9.04 3.40
C ARG A 28 7.74 8.77 2.46
N VAL A 29 7.71 7.63 1.76
CA VAL A 29 8.81 7.26 0.83
C VAL A 29 8.86 8.22 -0.35
N ILE A 30 7.72 8.53 -0.96
CA ILE A 30 7.64 9.39 -2.15
C ILE A 30 7.98 10.84 -1.80
N SER A 31 7.40 11.39 -0.73
CA SER A 31 7.72 12.78 -0.32
C SER A 31 9.21 12.96 -0.02
N LYS A 32 9.81 12.02 0.72
CA LYS A 32 11.24 12.07 1.02
C LYS A 32 12.11 11.94 -0.23
N THR A 33 11.70 11.09 -1.17
CA THR A 33 12.40 10.96 -2.45
C THR A 33 12.34 12.26 -3.24
N MET A 34 11.18 12.92 -3.32
CA MET A 34 11.03 14.21 -4.00
C MET A 34 11.90 15.30 -3.36
N GLU A 35 11.91 15.40 -2.04
CA GLU A 35 12.79 16.33 -1.32
C GLU A 35 14.28 16.06 -1.59
N SER A 36 14.68 14.79 -1.64
CA SER A 36 16.07 14.41 -1.92
C SER A 36 16.45 14.72 -3.37
N MET A 37 15.56 14.46 -4.33
CA MET A 37 15.77 14.80 -5.74
C MET A 37 15.88 16.31 -5.96
N ALA A 38 15.08 17.11 -5.24
CA ALA A 38 15.17 18.57 -5.30
C ALA A 38 16.51 19.10 -4.76
N ARG A 39 17.11 18.40 -3.78
CA ARG A 39 18.41 18.75 -3.20
C ARG A 39 19.60 18.24 -4.01
N GLN A 40 19.46 17.09 -4.67
CA GLN A 40 20.53 16.40 -5.40
C GLN A 40 20.01 15.88 -6.75
N PRO A 41 19.79 16.77 -7.74
CA PRO A 41 19.23 16.40 -9.04
C PRO A 41 20.14 15.45 -9.83
N GLU A 42 21.44 15.44 -9.58
CA GLU A 42 22.43 14.61 -10.28
C GLU A 42 22.20 13.11 -10.06
N ILE A 43 21.64 12.73 -8.91
CA ILE A 43 21.38 11.33 -8.53
C ILE A 43 19.90 10.94 -8.62
N GLN A 44 19.07 11.75 -9.29
CA GLN A 44 17.62 11.56 -9.33
C GLN A 44 17.17 10.16 -9.79
N ASN A 45 17.90 9.56 -10.75
CA ASN A 45 17.56 8.25 -11.30
C ASN A 45 17.79 7.13 -10.28
N SER A 46 18.87 7.24 -9.48
CA SER A 46 19.17 6.32 -8.39
C SER A 46 18.12 6.44 -7.27
N LEU A 47 17.75 7.67 -6.91
CA LEU A 47 16.71 7.94 -5.92
C LEU A 47 15.34 7.37 -6.35
N ARG A 48 14.93 7.58 -7.61
CA ARG A 48 13.69 7.00 -8.16
C ARG A 48 13.71 5.46 -8.13
N THR A 49 14.84 4.85 -8.46
CA THR A 49 14.98 3.39 -8.44
C THR A 49 14.79 2.85 -7.02
N THR A 50 15.49 3.45 -6.05
CA THR A 50 15.37 3.07 -4.63
C THR A 50 13.95 3.29 -4.11
N MET A 51 13.30 4.39 -4.51
CA MET A 51 11.91 4.68 -4.18
C MET A 51 10.97 3.58 -4.66
N PHE A 52 11.07 3.14 -5.92
CA PHE A 52 10.21 2.08 -6.44
C PHE A 52 10.45 0.73 -5.78
N ILE A 53 11.69 0.41 -5.40
CA ILE A 53 11.98 -0.79 -4.59
C ILE A 53 11.26 -0.68 -3.23
N GLY A 54 11.37 0.48 -2.57
CA GLY A 54 10.68 0.73 -1.29
C GLY A 54 9.16 0.63 -1.41
N VAL A 55 8.56 1.25 -2.44
CA VAL A 55 7.12 1.15 -2.72
C VAL A 55 6.73 -0.30 -3.00
N GLY A 56 7.49 -1.05 -3.81
CA GLY A 56 7.22 -2.46 -4.07
C GLY A 56 7.21 -3.32 -2.80
N LEU A 57 8.12 -3.05 -1.86
CA LEU A 57 8.12 -3.72 -0.55
C LEU A 57 6.91 -3.32 0.31
N ILE A 58 6.49 -2.05 0.27
CA ILE A 58 5.30 -1.57 0.98
C ILE A 58 4.04 -2.25 0.45
N GLU A 59 3.91 -2.43 -0.87
CA GLU A 59 2.72 -2.99 -1.52
C GLU A 59 2.54 -4.50 -1.31
N ALA A 60 3.59 -5.24 -0.91
CA ALA A 60 3.51 -6.69 -0.74
C ALA A 60 2.43 -7.12 0.29
N VAL A 61 2.36 -6.44 1.44
CA VAL A 61 1.40 -6.76 2.52
C VAL A 61 -0.04 -6.35 2.15
N PRO A 62 -0.30 -5.13 1.65
CA PRO A 62 -1.62 -4.70 1.17
C PRO A 62 -2.21 -5.62 0.09
N ILE A 63 -1.41 -6.06 -0.88
CA ILE A 63 -1.88 -6.98 -1.92
C ILE A 63 -2.40 -8.28 -1.28
N ILE A 64 -1.65 -8.86 -0.35
CA ILE A 64 -2.07 -10.06 0.38
C ILE A 64 -3.36 -9.81 1.17
N ALA A 65 -3.48 -8.65 1.83
CA ALA A 65 -4.68 -8.28 2.56
C ALA A 65 -5.92 -8.19 1.65
N ILE A 66 -5.79 -7.58 0.46
CA ILE A 66 -6.88 -7.51 -0.51
C ILE A 66 -7.24 -8.89 -1.07
N VAL A 67 -6.27 -9.78 -1.28
CA VAL A 67 -6.54 -11.18 -1.66
C VAL A 67 -7.39 -11.87 -0.58
N ILE A 68 -7.05 -11.70 0.70
CA ILE A 68 -7.84 -12.24 1.82
C ILE A 68 -9.27 -11.67 1.83
N ALA A 69 -9.42 -10.36 1.57
CA ALA A 69 -10.73 -9.73 1.46
C ALA A 69 -11.58 -10.37 0.34
N PHE A 70 -11.01 -10.62 -0.83
CA PHE A 70 -11.71 -11.33 -1.91
C PHE A 70 -12.06 -12.78 -1.54
N MET A 71 -11.18 -13.48 -0.83
CA MET A 71 -11.45 -14.84 -0.35
C MET A 71 -12.60 -14.88 0.67
N LEU A 72 -12.85 -13.80 1.41
CA LEU A 72 -14.01 -13.69 2.30
C LEU A 72 -15.32 -13.47 1.52
N LEU A 73 -15.28 -12.72 0.43
CA LEU A 73 -16.46 -12.42 -0.40
C LEU A 73 -16.94 -13.63 -1.23
N ASN A 74 -16.02 -14.54 -1.58
CA ASN A 74 -16.31 -15.74 -2.38
C ASN A 74 -16.73 -16.97 -1.53
N LYS A 75 -17.03 -16.79 -0.24
CA LYS A 75 -17.47 -17.85 0.67
C LYS A 75 -18.94 -17.75 1.03
#